data_AF-A0A838D8Z5-F1
#
_entry.id   AF-A0A838D8Z5-F1
#
_cell.length_a   1.000
_cell.length_b   1.000
_cell.length_c   1.000
_cell.angle_alpha   90.00
_cell.angle_beta   90.00
_cell.angle_gamma   90.00
#
_symmetry.space_group_name_H-M   'P 1'
#
loop_
_entity.id
_entity.type
_entity.pdbx_description
1 polymer ?
#
loop_
_entity_poly.entity_id
_entity_poly.type
_entity_poly.pdbx_seq_one_letter_code
_entity_poly.pdbx_strand_id
1 'polypeptide(L)'
;MKKFFQITKEAASEFFADDAMSLAAALALYTVIALAPLVTVMLTVAGLIFGDQAAQGFIAQAEGLIGKSGGEAIRGIVENTDKKSTGTLQA
;
A
#
# COMPACT_ATOMS: atom_id res chain seq x y z
N MET A 1 -13.17 26.82 25.59
CA MET A 1 -11.78 26.30 25.50
C MET A 1 -11.54 25.09 26.40
N LYS A 2 -11.71 25.17 27.74
CA LYS A 2 -11.48 24.02 28.66
C LYS A 2 -12.28 22.75 28.30
N LYS A 3 -13.55 22.89 27.90
CA LYS A 3 -14.41 21.76 27.48
C LYS A 3 -13.89 21.02 26.25
N PHE A 4 -13.38 21.75 25.25
CA PHE A 4 -12.84 21.15 24.03
C PHE A 4 -11.56 20.38 24.33
N PHE A 5 -10.67 20.97 25.16
CA PHE A 5 -9.46 20.29 25.64
C PHE A 5 -9.78 19.04 26.45
N GLN A 6 -10.84 19.08 27.26
CA GLN A 6 -11.27 17.94 28.06
C GLN A 6 -11.76 16.78 27.18
N ILE A 7 -12.59 17.06 26.18
CA ILE A 7 -13.06 16.05 25.22
C ILE A 7 -11.91 15.46 24.40
N THR A 8 -10.99 16.28 23.90
CA THR A 8 -9.82 15.78 23.15
C THR A 8 -8.91 14.93 24.03
N LYS A 9 -8.71 15.33 25.30
CA LYS A 9 -7.91 14.55 26.26
C LYS A 9 -8.57 13.21 26.58
N GLU A 10 -9.88 13.20 26.77
CA GLU A 10 -10.66 12.00 27.07
C GLU A 10 -10.66 11.04 25.88
N ALA A 11 -10.92 11.53 24.67
CA ALA A 11 -10.84 10.75 23.43
C ALA A 11 -9.45 10.17 23.19
N ALA A 12 -8.37 10.94 23.44
CA ALA A 12 -7.02 10.42 23.35
C ALA A 12 -6.77 9.31 24.39
N SER A 13 -7.22 9.51 25.62
CA SER A 13 -7.06 8.52 26.69
C SER A 13 -7.80 7.21 26.39
N GLU A 14 -9.04 7.27 25.92
CA GLU A 14 -9.80 6.09 25.48
C GLU A 14 -9.14 5.43 24.27
N PHE A 15 -8.64 6.19 23.29
CA PHE A 15 -7.94 5.64 22.13
C PHE A 15 -6.70 4.82 22.54
N PHE A 16 -5.93 5.26 23.52
CA PHE A 16 -4.81 4.47 24.05
C PHE A 16 -5.29 3.29 24.90
N ALA A 17 -6.38 3.44 25.65
CA ALA A 17 -6.93 2.38 26.50
C ALA A 17 -7.51 1.21 25.68
N ASP A 18 -8.05 1.48 24.49
CA ASP A 18 -8.62 0.49 23.57
C ASP A 18 -7.58 -0.20 22.68
N ASP A 19 -6.28 -0.15 23.05
CA ASP A 19 -5.18 -0.72 22.26
C ASP A 19 -5.13 -0.23 20.80
N ALA A 20 -5.76 0.92 20.50
CA ALA A 20 -5.92 1.38 19.13
C ALA A 20 -4.57 1.71 18.46
N MET A 21 -3.54 2.07 19.24
CA MET A 21 -2.17 2.18 18.75
C MET A 21 -1.62 0.84 18.27
N SER A 22 -1.82 -0.22 19.05
CA SER A 22 -1.35 -1.57 18.73
C SER A 22 -2.04 -2.09 17.46
N LEU A 23 -3.35 -1.85 17.33
CA LEU A 23 -4.12 -2.15 16.12
C LEU A 23 -3.65 -1.34 14.92
N ALA A 24 -3.37 -0.04 15.10
CA ALA A 24 -2.84 0.82 14.04
C ALA A 24 -1.44 0.35 13.59
N ALA A 25 -0.58 -0.08 14.52
CA ALA A 25 0.72 -0.64 14.21
C ALA A 25 0.61 -1.96 13.45
N ALA A 26 -0.30 -2.86 13.88
CA ALA A 26 -0.58 -4.11 13.19
C ALA A 26 -1.09 -3.86 11.76
N LEU A 27 -1.97 -2.87 11.58
CA LEU A 27 -2.45 -2.46 10.26
C LEU A 27 -1.30 -1.95 9.39
N ALA A 28 -0.46 -1.06 9.91
CA ALA A 28 0.68 -0.51 9.16
C ALA A 28 1.71 -1.58 8.77
N LEU A 29 2.02 -2.52 9.67
CA LEU A 29 2.91 -3.64 9.35
C LEU A 29 2.28 -4.57 8.31
N TYR A 30 0.99 -4.86 8.44
CA TYR A 30 0.27 -5.69 7.48
C TYR A 30 0.26 -5.05 6.09
N THR A 31 0.00 -3.74 5.97
CA THR A 31 0.01 -3.06 4.67
C THR A 31 1.38 -3.10 4.02
N VAL A 32 2.45 -2.84 4.77
CA VAL A 32 3.82 -2.88 4.23
C VAL A 32 4.20 -4.30 3.81
N ILE A 33 3.92 -5.31 4.64
CA ILE A 33 4.25 -6.71 4.34
C ILE A 33 3.44 -7.24 3.15
N ALA A 34 2.16 -6.89 3.06
CA ALA A 34 1.28 -7.33 1.99
C ALA A 34 1.38 -6.48 0.71
N LEU A 35 2.15 -5.38 0.70
CA LEU A 35 2.16 -4.40 -0.40
C LEU A 35 2.48 -5.04 -1.75
N ALA A 36 3.56 -5.80 -1.82
CA ALA A 36 4.02 -6.43 -3.06
C ALA A 36 2.98 -7.40 -3.67
N PRO A 37 2.47 -8.42 -2.94
CA PRO A 37 1.46 -9.31 -3.49
C PRO A 37 0.13 -8.60 -3.80
N LEU A 38 -0.27 -7.60 -3.01
CA LEU A 38 -1.51 -6.84 -3.25
C LEU A 38 -1.42 -6.02 -4.55
N VAL A 39 -0.32 -5.28 -4.75
CA VAL A 39 -0.06 -4.53 -5.99
C VAL A 39 -0.01 -5.46 -7.19
N THR A 40 0.60 -6.62 -7.05
CA THR A 40 0.67 -7.64 -8.11
C THR A 40 -0.74 -8.06 -8.57
N VAL A 41 -1.62 -8.39 -7.63
CA VAL A 41 -3.01 -8.76 -7.93
C VAL A 41 -3.76 -7.59 -8.57
N MET A 42 -3.62 -6.38 -8.04
CA MET A 42 -4.25 -5.19 -8.62
C MET A 42 -3.80 -4.93 -10.06
N LEU A 43 -2.49 -5.03 -10.33
CA LEU A 43 -1.94 -4.84 -11.67
C LEU A 43 -2.36 -5.95 -12.63
N THR A 44 -2.51 -7.18 -12.15
CA THR A 44 -3.02 -8.29 -12.96
C THR A 44 -4.46 -8.00 -13.40
N VAL A 45 -5.33 -7.61 -12.47
CA VAL A 45 -6.72 -7.25 -12.78
C VAL A 45 -6.80 -6.02 -13.68
N ALA A 46 -5.99 -4.99 -13.39
CA ALA A 46 -5.96 -3.77 -14.19
C ALA A 46 -5.39 -4.02 -15.60
N GLY A 47 -4.38 -4.88 -15.75
CA GLY A 47 -3.81 -5.26 -17.03
C GLY A 47 -4.79 -6.01 -17.93
N LEU A 48 -5.70 -6.80 -17.35
CA LEU A 48 -6.79 -7.44 -18.11
C LEU A 48 -7.78 -6.44 -18.72
N ILE A 49 -7.96 -5.27 -18.09
CA ILE A 49 -8.92 -4.24 -18.53
C ILE A 49 -8.23 -3.17 -19.40
N PHE A 50 -7.03 -2.74 -19.00
CA PHE A 50 -6.33 -1.57 -19.54
C PHE A 50 -5.01 -1.91 -20.27
N GLY A 51 -4.60 -3.18 -20.29
CA GLY A 51 -3.33 -3.62 -20.90
C GLY A 51 -2.09 -3.06 -20.19
N ASP A 52 -0.98 -2.94 -20.94
CA ASP A 52 0.33 -2.52 -20.43
C ASP A 52 0.34 -1.11 -19.79
N GLN A 53 -0.67 -0.29 -20.07
CA GLN A 53 -0.81 1.05 -19.51
C GLN A 53 -1.13 1.02 -18.00
N ALA A 54 -1.68 -0.09 -17.48
CA ALA A 54 -2.04 -0.24 -16.07
C ALA A 54 -0.84 -0.03 -15.15
N ALA A 55 0.32 -0.62 -15.49
CA ALA A 55 1.54 -0.51 -14.69
C ALA A 55 2.08 0.91 -14.65
N GLN A 56 2.16 1.58 -15.81
CA GLN A 56 2.67 2.96 -15.88
C GLN A 56 1.75 3.96 -15.17
N GLY A 57 0.43 3.81 -15.31
CA GLY A 57 -0.54 4.65 -14.59
C GLY A 57 -0.41 4.49 -13.08
N PHE A 58 -0.23 3.26 -12.60
CA PHE A 58 -0.08 2.99 -11.17
C PHE A 58 1.22 3.55 -10.59
N ILE A 59 2.34 3.46 -11.33
CA ILE A 59 3.61 4.09 -10.94
C ILE A 59 3.45 5.61 -10.84
N ALA A 60 2.87 6.26 -11.85
CA ALA A 60 2.65 7.71 -11.83
C ALA A 60 1.76 8.16 -10.66
N GLN A 61 0.73 7.36 -10.33
CA GLN A 61 -0.14 7.64 -9.19
C GLN A 61 0.58 7.48 -7.85
N ALA A 62 1.41 6.44 -7.71
CA ALA A 62 2.26 6.26 -6.53
C ALA A 62 3.24 7.43 -6.35
N GLU A 63 3.84 7.92 -7.44
CA GLU A 63 4.69 9.12 -7.41
C GLU A 63 3.93 10.37 -6.99
N GLY A 64 2.70 10.56 -7.47
CA GLY A 64 1.87 11.72 -7.12
C GLY A 64 1.38 11.71 -5.67
N LEU A 65 1.15 10.54 -5.08
CA LEU A 65 0.60 10.40 -3.72
C LEU A 65 1.68 10.26 -2.65
N ILE A 66 2.73 9.50 -2.93
CA ILE A 66 3.74 9.09 -1.94
C ILE A 66 5.10 9.75 -2.25
N GLY A 67 5.28 10.30 -3.46
CA GLY A 67 6.54 10.85 -3.94
C GLY A 67 7.35 9.83 -4.74
N LYS A 68 8.51 10.28 -5.26
CA LYS A 68 9.36 9.47 -6.15
C LYS A 68 9.74 8.09 -5.57
N SER A 69 10.04 8.02 -4.27
CA SER A 69 10.39 6.77 -3.60
C SER A 69 9.23 5.75 -3.62
N GLY A 70 7.99 6.21 -3.54
CA GLY A 70 6.81 5.35 -3.68
C GLY A 70 6.69 4.78 -5.09
N GLY A 71 6.90 5.61 -6.12
CA GLY A 71 6.95 5.17 -7.51
C GLY A 71 8.04 4.14 -7.78
N GLU A 72 9.25 4.37 -7.24
CA GLU A 72 10.38 3.43 -7.34
C GLU A 72 10.06 2.08 -6.67
N ALA A 73 9.43 2.08 -5.50
CA ALA A 73 9.02 0.84 -4.83
C ALA A 73 8.01 0.04 -5.66
N ILE A 74 7.01 0.71 -6.23
CA ILE A 74 6.04 0.07 -7.12
C ILE A 74 6.71 -0.47 -8.39
N ARG A 75 7.56 0.33 -9.05
CA ARG A 75 8.32 -0.11 -10.23
C ARG A 75 9.13 -1.38 -9.92
N GLY A 76 9.79 -1.43 -8.77
CA GLY A 76 10.50 -2.62 -8.32
C GLY A 76 9.60 -3.86 -8.21
N ILE A 77 8.37 -3.71 -7.72
CA ILE A 77 7.40 -4.82 -7.65
C ILE A 77 7.01 -5.31 -9.06
N VAL A 78 6.73 -4.38 -9.99
CA VAL A 78 6.37 -4.72 -11.38
C VAL A 78 7.48 -5.50 -12.07
N GLU A 79 8.72 -4.98 -12.03
CA GLU A 79 9.88 -5.60 -12.69
C GLU A 79 10.20 -7.01 -12.18
N ASN A 80 9.95 -7.26 -10.88
CA ASN A 80 10.14 -8.59 -10.29
C ASN A 80 9.01 -9.56 -10.63
N THR A 81 7.81 -9.07 -10.89
CA THR A 81 6.64 -9.89 -11.25
C THR A 81 6.77 -10.40 -12.69
N ASP A 82 7.16 -9.53 -13.63
CA ASP A 82 7.35 -9.91 -15.04
C ASP A 82 8.43 -10.99 -15.21
N LYS A 83 9.51 -10.91 -14.41
CA LYS A 83 10.57 -11.95 -14.40
C LYS A 83 10.07 -13.32 -13.93
N LYS A 84 9.03 -13.38 -13.09
CA LYS A 84 8.52 -14.65 -12.51
C LYS A 84 7.57 -15.40 -13.45
N SER A 85 6.93 -14.71 -14.40
CA SER A 85 6.05 -15.33 -15.40
C SER A 85 6.82 -16.10 -16.50
N THR A 86 8.12 -15.83 -16.68
CA THR A 86 8.93 -16.41 -17.76
C THR A 86 9.65 -17.72 -17.34
N GLY A 87 9.49 -18.16 -16.09
CA GLY A 87 10.26 -19.27 -15.52
C GLY A 87 9.70 -20.69 -15.69
N THR A 88 8.54 -20.89 -16.33
CA THR A 88 7.92 -22.24 -16.42
C THR A 88 7.44 -22.68 -17.81
N LEU A 89 7.75 -21.93 -18.88
CA LEU A 89 7.39 -22.32 -20.27
C LEU A 89 8.59 -22.41 -21.23
N GLN A 90 9.81 -22.64 -20.71
CA GLN A 90 10.92 -23.15 -21.52
C GLN A 90 11.20 -24.59 -21.11
N ALA A 91 10.41 -25.52 -21.65
CA ALA A 91 10.72 -26.95 -21.75
C ALA A 91 10.04 -27.49 -23.02
#